data_AF-A0A7I7XEZ0-F1
#
_entry.id   AF-A0A7I7XEZ0-F1
#
_cell.length_a   1.000
_cell.length_b   1.000
_cell.length_c   1.000
_cell.angle_alpha   90.00
_cell.angle_beta   90.00
_cell.angle_gamma   90.00
#
_symmetry.space_group_name_H-M   'P 1'
#
loop_
_entity.id
_entity.type
_entity.pdbx_description
1 polymer ?
#
loop_
_entity_poly.entity_id
_entity_poly.type
_entity_poly.pdbx_seq_one_letter_code
_entity_poly.pdbx_strand_id
1 'polypeptide(L)'
;MCAAARETFEESGVLFAGPAGDPDRIVADATVYGEARAALANNSLSFADFLRTEKLVLRADLLRPWANWVTPKEERTRRYDTYFFVAALPQGQRADGENTESDRAFWSTPQAGLDDFAEGRSFLLPPTWTQLDSLTGRTVDEVLALERRIVTVEPNLTTGEGNWEIEFFNSERYNAARNHRAPEGKGQGG
;
A
#
# COMPACT_ATOMS: atom_id res chain seq x y z
N MET A 1 6.30 3.46 -10.97
CA MET A 1 5.01 4.18 -11.07
C MET A 1 4.03 3.50 -12.01
N CYS A 2 4.38 3.20 -13.27
CA CYS A 2 3.49 2.45 -14.18
C CYS A 2 3.02 1.12 -13.59
N ALA A 3 3.91 0.39 -12.90
CA ALA A 3 3.54 -0.81 -12.16
C ALA A 3 2.47 -0.54 -11.08
N ALA A 4 2.67 0.45 -10.20
CA ALA A 4 1.71 0.80 -9.15
C ALA A 4 0.32 1.15 -9.72
N ALA A 5 0.26 1.93 -10.81
CA ALA A 5 -1.00 2.27 -11.45
C ALA A 5 -1.69 1.05 -12.10
N ARG A 6 -0.91 0.16 -12.72
CA ARG A 6 -1.40 -1.11 -13.26
C ARG A 6 -1.98 -1.99 -12.15
N GLU A 7 -1.20 -2.28 -11.10
CA GLU A 7 -1.64 -3.14 -9.99
C GLU A 7 -2.87 -2.58 -9.30
N THR A 8 -2.93 -1.25 -9.09
CA THR A 8 -4.11 -0.60 -8.50
C THR A 8 -5.37 -0.88 -9.33
N PHE A 9 -5.26 -0.82 -10.66
CA PHE A 9 -6.40 -1.13 -11.53
C PHE A 9 -6.76 -2.62 -11.50
N GLU A 10 -5.78 -3.51 -11.54
CA GLU A 10 -6.00 -4.96 -11.50
C GLU A 10 -6.64 -5.40 -10.17
N GLU A 11 -6.14 -4.93 -9.04
CA GLU A 11 -6.57 -5.39 -7.72
C GLU A 11 -7.85 -4.72 -7.23
N SER A 12 -8.08 -3.44 -7.57
CA SER A 12 -9.16 -2.64 -6.98
C SER A 12 -10.08 -1.94 -7.99
N GLY A 13 -9.83 -2.08 -9.29
CA GLY A 13 -10.62 -1.43 -10.33
C GLY A 13 -10.38 0.06 -10.49
N VAL A 14 -9.49 0.67 -9.69
CA VAL A 14 -9.17 2.09 -9.76
C VAL A 14 -8.16 2.38 -10.86
N LEU A 15 -8.53 3.20 -11.83
CA LEU A 15 -7.73 3.55 -13.00
C LEU A 15 -7.26 5.00 -12.96
N PHE A 16 -5.95 5.21 -12.82
CA PHE A 16 -5.32 6.53 -12.95
C PHE A 16 -4.97 6.84 -14.41
N ALA A 17 -5.98 6.97 -15.27
CA ALA A 17 -5.78 7.32 -16.67
C ALA A 17 -6.86 8.28 -17.18
N GLY A 18 -6.53 9.08 -18.19
CA GLY A 18 -7.41 10.04 -18.83
C GLY A 18 -7.30 10.00 -20.36
N PRO A 19 -8.22 10.65 -21.09
CA PRO A 19 -8.15 10.71 -22.55
C PRO A 19 -6.84 11.38 -23.03
N ALA A 20 -6.19 10.80 -24.04
CA ALA A 20 -4.93 11.34 -24.56
C ALA A 20 -5.01 12.80 -25.05
N GLY A 21 -6.21 13.26 -25.47
CA GLY A 21 -6.45 14.62 -25.95
C GLY A 21 -6.77 15.64 -24.85
N ASP A 22 -6.86 15.23 -23.58
CA ASP A 22 -7.25 16.09 -22.47
C ASP A 22 -6.50 15.65 -21.19
N PRO A 23 -5.30 16.23 -20.93
CA PRO A 23 -4.43 15.78 -19.86
C PRO A 23 -4.97 16.10 -18.46
N ASP A 24 -5.91 17.03 -18.33
CA ASP A 24 -6.50 17.41 -17.05
C ASP A 24 -7.67 16.49 -16.65
N ARG A 25 -8.22 15.76 -17.62
CA ARG A 25 -9.33 14.84 -17.39
C ARG A 25 -8.85 13.48 -16.89
N ILE A 26 -9.71 12.83 -16.12
CA ILE A 26 -9.57 11.44 -15.66
C ILE A 26 -10.82 10.64 -16.01
N VAL A 27 -10.67 9.35 -16.23
CA VAL A 27 -11.80 8.41 -16.36
C VAL A 27 -12.65 8.48 -15.08
N ALA A 28 -13.94 8.76 -15.22
CA ALA A 28 -14.86 8.82 -14.08
C ALA A 28 -15.43 7.44 -13.72
N ASP A 29 -15.65 6.58 -14.71
CA ASP A 29 -16.16 5.23 -14.52
C ASP A 29 -15.19 4.23 -15.17
N ALA A 30 -14.41 3.55 -14.33
CA ALA A 30 -13.45 2.55 -14.78
C ALA A 30 -14.07 1.15 -14.95
N THR A 31 -15.33 0.95 -14.52
CA THR A 31 -16.00 -0.37 -14.57
C THR A 31 -16.25 -0.82 -16.01
N VAL A 32 -16.34 0.12 -16.95
CA VAL A 32 -16.44 -0.14 -18.39
C VAL A 32 -15.25 -0.94 -18.94
N TYR A 33 -14.13 -0.98 -18.22
CA TYR A 33 -12.91 -1.68 -18.60
C TYR A 33 -12.76 -3.04 -17.90
N GLY A 34 -13.84 -3.62 -17.37
CA GLY A 34 -13.80 -4.90 -16.64
C GLY A 34 -13.18 -6.07 -17.43
N GLU A 35 -13.47 -6.19 -18.74
CA GLU A 35 -12.85 -7.21 -19.59
C GLU A 35 -11.34 -7.00 -19.74
N ALA A 36 -10.92 -5.76 -19.94
CA ALA A 36 -9.50 -5.41 -20.02
C ALA A 36 -8.79 -5.67 -18.68
N ARG A 37 -9.44 -5.37 -17.54
CA ARG A 37 -8.93 -5.70 -16.20
C ARG A 37 -8.70 -7.20 -16.03
N ALA A 38 -9.67 -8.02 -16.44
CA ALA A 38 -9.52 -9.48 -16.39
C ALA A 38 -8.39 -9.99 -17.31
N ALA A 39 -8.23 -9.39 -18.49
CA ALA A 39 -7.16 -9.73 -19.43
C ALA A 39 -5.76 -9.28 -18.93
N LEU A 40 -5.69 -8.19 -18.17
CA LEU A 40 -4.46 -7.77 -17.49
C LEU A 40 -4.08 -8.76 -16.39
N ALA A 41 -5.02 -9.10 -15.51
CA ALA A 41 -4.79 -10.02 -14.39
C ALA A 41 -4.32 -11.43 -14.83
N ASN A 42 -4.78 -11.91 -16.00
CA ASN A 42 -4.35 -13.20 -16.56
C ASN A 42 -3.14 -13.09 -17.53
N ASN A 43 -2.52 -11.91 -17.62
CA ASN A 43 -1.36 -11.61 -18.48
C ASN A 43 -1.60 -11.81 -19.99
N SER A 44 -2.85 -11.80 -20.47
CA SER A 44 -3.18 -11.86 -21.91
C SER A 44 -3.21 -10.49 -22.59
N LEU A 45 -3.27 -9.41 -21.83
CA LEU A 45 -3.20 -8.03 -22.31
C LEU A 45 -2.09 -7.30 -21.55
N SER A 46 -1.30 -6.47 -22.25
CA SER A 46 -0.36 -5.58 -21.59
C SER A 46 -1.04 -4.26 -21.23
N PHE A 47 -0.63 -3.66 -20.11
CA PHE A 47 -1.19 -2.36 -19.68
C PHE A 47 -0.95 -1.25 -20.71
N ALA A 48 0.18 -1.30 -21.44
CA ALA A 48 0.47 -0.34 -22.50
C ALA A 48 -0.46 -0.50 -23.71
N ASP A 49 -0.81 -1.75 -24.08
CA ASP A 49 -1.73 -2.01 -25.19
C ASP A 49 -3.17 -1.68 -24.82
N PHE A 50 -3.57 -1.95 -23.57
CA PHE A 50 -4.84 -1.47 -23.01
C PHE A 50 -4.97 0.06 -23.17
N LEU A 51 -4.03 0.82 -22.61
CA LEU A 51 -4.07 2.29 -22.68
C LEU A 51 -4.10 2.79 -24.13
N ARG A 52 -3.32 2.18 -25.02
CA ARG A 52 -3.29 2.56 -26.44
C ARG A 52 -4.62 2.30 -27.15
N THR A 53 -5.22 1.14 -26.90
CA THR A 53 -6.49 0.71 -27.51
C THR A 53 -7.63 1.63 -27.08
N GLU A 54 -7.67 1.97 -25.79
CA GLU A 54 -8.69 2.86 -25.20
C GLU A 54 -8.39 4.35 -25.40
N LYS A 55 -7.27 4.70 -26.07
CA LYS A 55 -6.81 6.08 -26.29
C LYS A 55 -6.64 6.86 -24.98
N LEU A 56 -6.15 6.15 -23.97
CA LEU A 56 -5.88 6.68 -22.64
C LEU A 56 -4.38 6.96 -22.47
N VAL A 57 -4.10 7.93 -21.61
CA VAL A 57 -2.77 8.23 -21.08
C VAL A 57 -2.77 8.08 -19.58
N LEU A 58 -1.67 7.56 -19.04
CA LEU A 58 -1.50 7.41 -17.60
C LEU A 58 -1.40 8.79 -16.93
N ARG A 59 -2.24 9.02 -15.92
CA ARG A 59 -2.20 10.20 -15.04
C ARG A 59 -1.23 9.98 -13.88
N ALA A 60 0.03 9.77 -14.25
CA ALA A 60 1.15 9.56 -13.33
C ALA A 60 1.34 10.72 -12.33
N ASP A 61 0.96 11.92 -12.74
CA ASP A 61 0.95 13.14 -11.92
C ASP A 61 0.05 13.04 -10.68
N LEU A 62 -0.95 12.15 -10.70
CA LEU A 62 -1.84 11.92 -9.56
C LEU A 62 -1.28 10.93 -8.54
N LEU A 63 -0.21 10.20 -8.86
CA LEU A 63 0.46 9.28 -7.95
C LEU A 63 1.67 9.95 -7.31
N ARG A 64 1.59 10.23 -6.01
CA ARG A 64 2.66 10.86 -5.23
C ARG A 64 3.56 9.78 -4.61
N PRO A 65 4.88 9.77 -4.86
CA PRO A 65 5.81 8.93 -4.11
C PRO A 65 5.69 9.22 -2.60
N TRP A 66 5.62 8.16 -1.78
CA TRP A 66 5.36 8.29 -0.35
C TRP A 66 6.47 7.72 0.53
N ALA A 67 7.00 6.56 0.15
CA ALA A 67 8.12 5.91 0.83
C ALA A 67 8.86 4.95 -0.11
N ASN A 68 10.07 4.56 0.28
CA ASN A 68 10.82 3.48 -0.38
C ASN A 68 11.40 2.56 0.69
N TRP A 69 11.11 1.27 0.58
CA TRP A 69 11.53 0.24 1.53
C TRP A 69 12.24 -0.89 0.83
N VAL A 70 13.40 -1.27 1.36
CA VAL A 70 14.15 -2.43 0.90
C VAL A 70 14.08 -3.52 1.96
N THR A 71 13.76 -4.74 1.55
CA THR A 71 13.73 -5.90 2.46
C THR A 71 15.11 -6.07 3.13
N PRO A 72 15.16 -6.36 4.45
CA PRO A 72 16.40 -6.56 5.19
C PRO A 72 17.38 -7.51 4.50
N LYS A 73 18.69 -7.33 4.71
CA LYS A 73 19.73 -8.21 4.11
C LYS A 73 19.73 -9.59 4.74
N GLU A 74 19.22 -9.69 5.97
CA GLU A 74 19.10 -10.90 6.75
C GLU A 74 17.99 -11.82 6.23
N GLU A 75 17.03 -11.30 5.45
CA GLU A 75 16.02 -12.11 4.76
C GLU A 75 16.66 -12.83 3.56
N ARG A 76 16.83 -14.15 3.71
CA ARG A 76 17.59 -14.97 2.75
C ARG A 76 16.73 -15.57 1.64
N THR A 77 15.40 -15.48 1.73
CA THR A 77 14.51 -16.11 0.74
C THR A 77 14.25 -15.20 -0.45
N ARG A 78 13.78 -13.98 -0.21
CA ARG A 78 13.43 -12.99 -1.23
C ARG A 78 13.62 -11.58 -0.70
N ARG A 79 14.15 -10.70 -1.54
CA ARG A 79 14.33 -9.27 -1.23
C ARG A 79 13.66 -8.42 -2.29
N TYR A 80 12.99 -7.38 -1.84
CA TYR A 80 12.27 -6.43 -2.68
C TYR A 80 12.74 -5.01 -2.39
N ASP A 81 12.77 -4.19 -3.44
CA ASP A 81 12.92 -2.74 -3.37
C ASP A 81 11.57 -2.12 -3.76
N THR A 82 10.79 -1.76 -2.76
CA THR A 82 9.38 -1.39 -2.90
C THR A 82 9.20 0.11 -2.75
N TYR A 83 8.68 0.75 -3.80
CA TYR A 83 8.21 2.13 -3.75
C TYR A 83 6.72 2.18 -3.43
N PHE A 84 6.37 2.94 -2.40
CA PHE A 84 4.99 3.23 -2.02
C PHE A 84 4.55 4.55 -2.64
N PHE A 85 3.29 4.58 -3.07
CA PHE A 85 2.65 5.76 -3.64
C PHE A 85 1.35 6.04 -2.89
N VAL A 86 0.94 7.30 -2.86
CA VAL A 86 -0.37 7.74 -2.36
C VAL A 86 -1.08 8.55 -3.45
N ALA A 87 -2.40 8.42 -3.50
CA ALA A 87 -3.25 9.16 -4.42
C ALA A 87 -4.63 9.36 -3.79
N ALA A 88 -5.35 10.41 -4.21
CA ALA A 88 -6.78 10.52 -3.95
C ALA A 88 -7.54 9.59 -4.90
N LEU A 89 -8.61 8.96 -4.40
CA LEU A 89 -9.52 8.19 -5.25
C LEU A 89 -10.13 9.13 -6.30
N PRO A 90 -10.00 8.82 -7.61
CA PRO A 90 -10.60 9.64 -8.66
C PRO A 90 -12.11 9.77 -8.49
N GLN A 91 -12.62 10.99 -8.65
CA GLN A 91 -14.06 11.25 -8.54
C GLN A 91 -14.85 10.39 -9.55
N GLY A 92 -15.90 9.73 -9.05
CA GLY A 92 -16.76 8.84 -9.83
C GLY A 92 -16.36 7.38 -9.78
N GLN A 93 -15.07 7.08 -9.54
CA GLN A 93 -14.60 5.71 -9.40
C GLN A 93 -14.91 5.16 -8.01
N ARG A 94 -14.99 3.84 -7.92
CA ARG A 94 -15.13 3.10 -6.66
C ARG A 94 -14.09 2.00 -6.65
N ALA A 95 -13.31 1.96 -5.58
CA ALA A 95 -12.44 0.81 -5.34
C ALA A 95 -13.28 -0.39 -4.90
N ASP A 96 -13.06 -1.52 -5.54
CA ASP A 96 -13.61 -2.82 -5.18
C ASP A 96 -12.52 -3.74 -4.61
N GLY A 97 -12.93 -4.97 -4.29
CA GLY A 97 -12.04 -6.07 -3.88
C GLY A 97 -12.17 -7.28 -4.79
N GLU A 98 -12.62 -7.10 -6.03
CA GLU A 98 -12.90 -8.19 -6.96
C GLU A 98 -11.59 -8.69 -7.58
N ASN A 99 -10.81 -9.42 -6.78
CA ASN A 99 -9.63 -10.13 -7.22
C ASN A 99 -9.56 -11.51 -6.54
N THR A 100 -8.75 -12.41 -7.07
CA THR A 100 -8.61 -13.78 -6.54
C THR A 100 -7.55 -13.94 -5.47
N GLU A 101 -6.78 -12.88 -5.19
CA GLU A 101 -5.61 -12.92 -4.30
C GLU A 101 -5.92 -12.42 -2.89
N SER A 102 -7.03 -11.72 -2.70
CA SER A 102 -7.44 -11.14 -1.43
C SER A 102 -8.69 -11.82 -0.87
N ASP A 103 -8.62 -12.27 0.38
CA ASP A 103 -9.78 -12.82 1.08
C ASP A 103 -10.81 -11.75 1.47
N ARG A 104 -10.35 -10.51 1.68
CA ARG A 104 -11.17 -9.35 2.08
C ARG A 104 -10.55 -8.07 1.55
N ALA A 105 -11.38 -7.16 1.04
CA ALA A 105 -11.01 -5.78 0.77
C ALA A 105 -12.11 -4.85 1.27
N PHE A 106 -11.73 -3.76 1.93
CA PHE A 106 -12.67 -2.78 2.48
C PHE A 106 -11.96 -1.45 2.72
N TRP A 107 -12.75 -0.38 2.80
CA TRP A 107 -12.26 0.91 3.24
C TRP A 107 -12.14 0.96 4.76
N SER A 108 -10.99 1.38 5.27
CA SER A 108 -10.73 1.64 6.69
C SER A 108 -9.98 2.95 6.87
N THR A 109 -10.08 3.53 8.06
CA THR A 109 -9.21 4.65 8.40
C THR A 109 -7.81 4.13 8.76
N PRO A 110 -6.75 4.93 8.57
CA PRO A 110 -5.41 4.53 9.00
C PRO A 110 -5.36 4.18 10.49
N GLN A 111 -6.05 4.95 11.33
CA GLN A 111 -6.13 4.69 12.77
C GLN A 111 -6.77 3.33 13.08
N ALA A 112 -7.92 3.01 12.47
CA ALA A 112 -8.59 1.73 12.69
C ALA A 112 -7.71 0.54 12.28
N GLY A 113 -6.93 0.66 11.20
CA GLY A 113 -5.96 -0.37 10.80
C GLY A 113 -4.81 -0.55 11.80
N LEU A 114 -4.34 0.53 12.42
CA LEU A 114 -3.34 0.49 13.49
C LEU A 114 -3.92 -0.10 14.79
N ASP A 115 -5.17 0.21 15.11
CA ASP A 115 -5.89 -0.33 16.27
C ASP A 115 -6.10 -1.85 16.11
N ASP A 116 -6.58 -2.30 14.95
CA ASP A 116 -6.69 -3.72 14.60
C ASP A 116 -5.37 -4.48 14.78
N PHE A 117 -4.26 -3.85 14.40
CA PHE A 117 -2.93 -4.42 14.59
C PHE A 117 -2.53 -4.49 16.06
N ALA A 118 -2.72 -3.41 16.82
CA ALA A 118 -2.39 -3.35 18.24
C ALA A 118 -3.23 -4.34 19.08
N GLU A 119 -4.48 -4.58 18.67
CA GLU A 119 -5.40 -5.54 19.30
C GLU A 119 -5.22 -6.97 18.75
N GLY A 120 -4.28 -7.18 17.82
CA GLY A 120 -3.95 -8.49 17.28
C GLY A 120 -5.00 -9.11 16.36
N ARG A 121 -5.94 -8.31 15.85
CA ARG A 121 -6.97 -8.71 14.87
C ARG A 121 -6.41 -8.79 13.44
N SER A 122 -5.33 -8.05 13.17
CA SER A 122 -4.60 -8.09 11.91
C SER A 122 -3.09 -8.11 12.16
N PHE A 123 -2.31 -8.48 11.14
CA PHE A 123 -0.86 -8.39 11.18
C PHE A 123 -0.38 -7.45 10.08
N LEU A 124 0.42 -6.45 10.44
CA LEU A 124 0.99 -5.49 9.52
C LEU A 124 2.51 -5.64 9.54
N LEU A 125 3.10 -5.78 8.36
CA LEU A 125 4.54 -5.65 8.21
C LEU A 125 4.96 -4.19 8.47
N PRO A 126 6.22 -3.93 8.89
CA PRO A 126 6.70 -2.58 9.19
C PRO A 126 6.47 -1.54 8.08
N PRO A 127 6.64 -1.85 6.77
CA PRO A 127 6.32 -0.92 5.72
C PRO A 127 4.84 -0.52 5.74
N THR A 128 3.91 -1.46 5.81
CA THR A 128 2.46 -1.17 5.83
C THR A 128 2.06 -0.39 7.08
N TRP A 129 2.53 -0.82 8.25
CA TRP A 129 2.26 -0.13 9.52
C TRP A 129 2.72 1.33 9.48
N THR A 130 3.93 1.57 8.99
CA THR A 130 4.49 2.94 8.89
C THR A 130 3.65 3.81 7.96
N GLN A 131 3.12 3.24 6.87
CA GLN A 131 2.30 4.01 5.93
C GLN A 131 1.00 4.44 6.61
N LEU A 132 0.34 3.55 7.36
CA LEU A 132 -0.85 3.91 8.13
C LEU A 132 -0.54 4.95 9.23
N ASP A 133 0.54 4.77 9.98
CA ASP A 133 0.99 5.75 11.00
C ASP A 133 1.23 7.13 10.39
N SER A 134 1.88 7.18 9.22
CA SER A 134 2.18 8.45 8.54
C SER A 134 0.94 9.21 8.03
N LEU A 135 -0.15 8.49 7.75
CA LEU A 135 -1.43 9.03 7.25
C LEU A 135 -2.41 9.37 8.38
N THR A 136 -2.16 8.86 9.60
CA THR A 136 -3.07 9.03 10.73
C THR A 136 -3.23 10.50 11.11
N GLY A 137 -4.48 10.92 11.30
CA GLY A 137 -4.84 12.29 11.67
C GLY A 137 -4.75 13.31 10.54
N ARG A 138 -4.52 12.88 9.29
CA ARG A 138 -4.42 13.77 8.13
C ARG A 138 -5.65 13.66 7.21
N THR A 139 -6.00 14.77 6.62
CA THR A 139 -6.94 14.85 5.48
C THR A 139 -6.24 14.50 4.17
N VAL A 140 -7.03 14.21 3.13
CA VAL A 140 -6.51 13.94 1.79
C VAL A 140 -5.69 15.13 1.27
N ASP A 141 -6.18 16.35 1.44
CA ASP A 141 -5.50 17.56 0.96
C ASP A 141 -4.15 17.77 1.66
N GLU A 142 -4.10 17.56 2.98
CA GLU A 142 -2.84 17.63 3.73
C GLU A 142 -1.83 16.57 3.28
N VAL A 143 -2.30 15.34 2.99
CA VAL A 143 -1.45 14.26 2.48
C VAL A 143 -0.89 14.60 1.10
N LEU A 144 -1.73 15.13 0.19
CA LEU A 144 -1.31 15.47 -1.16
C LEU A 144 -0.41 16.71 -1.22
N ALA A 145 -0.61 17.67 -0.31
CA ALA A 145 0.22 18.87 -0.19
C ALA A 145 1.56 18.60 0.53
N LEU A 146 1.70 17.49 1.25
CA LEU A 146 2.91 17.20 2.02
C LEU A 146 4.12 16.99 1.09
N GLU A 147 5.15 17.81 1.29
CA GLU A 147 6.45 17.60 0.67
C GLU A 147 7.23 16.55 1.45
N ARG A 148 7.64 15.48 0.75
CA ARG A 148 8.40 14.38 1.34
C ARG A 148 9.68 14.17 0.54
N ARG A 149 10.81 14.12 1.25
CA ARG A 149 12.04 13.57 0.68
C ARG A 149 11.99 12.04 0.81
N ILE A 150 11.95 11.35 -0.32
CA ILE A 150 11.96 9.88 -0.32
C ILE A 150 13.40 9.41 -0.13
N VAL A 151 13.66 8.81 1.02
CA VAL A 151 14.91 8.09 1.32
C VAL A 151 14.59 6.62 1.48
N THR A 152 15.51 5.78 1.01
CA THR A 152 15.40 4.33 1.16
C THR A 152 15.48 3.95 2.64
N VAL A 153 14.51 3.17 3.11
CA VAL A 153 14.50 2.56 4.43
C VAL A 153 14.83 1.08 4.27
N GLU A 154 15.97 0.65 4.78
CA GLU A 154 16.36 -0.76 4.87
C GLU A 154 16.37 -1.14 6.36
N PRO A 155 15.36 -1.88 6.84
CA PRO A 155 15.32 -2.31 8.24
C PRO A 155 16.41 -3.35 8.51
N ASN A 156 16.84 -3.43 9.77
CA ASN A 156 17.71 -4.52 10.22
C ASN A 156 16.87 -5.53 11.02
N LEU A 157 17.20 -6.82 10.87
CA LEU A 157 16.65 -7.88 11.70
C LEU A 157 17.67 -8.26 12.77
N THR A 158 17.34 -8.01 14.03
CA THR A 158 18.16 -8.40 15.19
C THR A 158 17.48 -9.50 15.98
N THR A 159 18.28 -10.40 16.55
CA THR A 159 17.80 -11.48 17.43
C THR A 159 17.77 -10.96 18.86
N GLY A 160 16.57 -10.71 19.41
CA GLY A 160 16.36 -10.42 20.83
C GLY A 160 16.19 -11.70 21.67
N GLU A 161 15.74 -11.56 22.93
CA GLU A 161 15.43 -12.66 23.87
C GLU A 161 14.31 -13.59 23.34
N GLY A 162 14.63 -14.44 22.35
CA GLY A 162 13.74 -15.46 21.79
C GLY A 162 12.83 -15.03 20.64
N ASN A 163 12.84 -13.75 20.23
CA ASN A 163 12.05 -13.23 19.09
C ASN A 163 12.88 -12.32 18.16
N TRP A 164 12.49 -12.25 16.88
CA TRP A 164 13.04 -11.30 15.93
C TRP A 164 12.52 -9.87 16.20
N GLU A 165 13.45 -8.96 16.48
CA GLU A 165 13.22 -7.53 16.52
C GLU A 165 13.52 -6.91 15.16
N ILE A 166 12.66 -5.98 14.74
CA ILE A 166 12.83 -5.28 13.47
C ILE A 166 13.18 -3.83 13.79
N GLU A 167 14.39 -3.42 13.43
CA GLU A 167 14.93 -2.11 13.70
C GLU A 167 14.76 -1.18 12.49
N PHE A 168 14.13 -0.03 12.73
CA PHE A 168 13.91 1.08 11.79
C PHE A 168 13.52 2.32 12.59
N PHE A 169 13.35 3.48 11.94
CA PHE A 169 13.14 4.77 12.63
C PHE A 169 11.90 4.85 13.54
N ASN A 170 10.94 3.92 13.42
CA ASN A 170 9.73 3.82 14.26
C ASN A 170 9.64 2.47 15.01
N SER A 171 10.75 1.73 15.14
CA SER A 171 10.77 0.38 15.71
C SER A 171 10.20 0.30 17.12
N GLU A 172 10.49 1.27 18.00
CA GLU A 172 9.96 1.27 19.37
C GLU A 172 8.42 1.27 19.40
N ARG A 173 7.77 2.16 18.65
CA ARG A 173 6.30 2.24 18.58
C ARG A 173 5.70 1.00 17.93
N TYR A 174 6.30 0.54 16.83
CA TYR A 174 5.85 -0.67 16.14
C TYR A 174 5.96 -1.90 17.04
N ASN A 175 7.11 -2.11 17.69
CA ASN A 175 7.34 -3.24 18.59
C ASN A 175 6.46 -3.14 19.84
N ALA A 176 6.23 -1.95 20.40
CA ALA A 176 5.30 -1.77 21.52
C ALA A 176 3.85 -2.16 21.13
N ALA A 177 3.39 -1.75 19.95
CA ALA A 177 2.07 -2.14 19.44
C ALA A 177 1.99 -3.64 19.16
N ARG A 178 3.05 -4.24 18.61
CA ARG A 178 3.16 -5.68 18.34
C ARG A 178 3.20 -6.51 19.64
N ASN A 179 3.87 -6.00 20.68
CA ASN A 179 4.14 -6.70 21.93
C ASN A 179 3.04 -6.54 22.99
N HIS A 180 1.95 -5.82 22.71
CA HIS A 180 0.75 -5.77 23.56
C HIS A 180 0.12 -7.16 23.83
N ARG A 181 0.66 -8.21 23.18
CA ARG A 181 0.45 -9.64 23.41
C ARG A 181 1.08 -10.22 24.67
N ALA A 182 2.02 -9.58 25.37
CA ALA A 182 2.60 -10.19 26.57
C ALA A 182 1.55 -10.14 27.70
N PRO A 183 0.98 -11.28 28.15
CA PRO A 183 0.18 -11.25 29.37
C PRO A 183 1.07 -10.75 30.51
N GLU A 184 0.49 -10.01 31.46
CA GLU A 184 1.11 -9.72 32.75
C GLU A 184 1.80 -10.98 33.25
N GLY A 185 3.08 -10.83 33.62
CA GLY A 185 3.98 -11.93 33.86
C GLY A 185 3.34 -13.06 34.64
N LYS A 186 3.56 -14.30 34.20
CA LYS A 186 3.52 -15.42 35.12
C LYS A 186 4.61 -15.17 36.16
N GLY A 187 4.20 -14.49 37.24
CA GLY A 187 4.98 -14.30 38.43
C GLY A 187 5.48 -15.64 38.95
N GLN A 188 6.67 -15.56 39.53
CA GLN A 188 7.30 -16.61 40.33
C GLN A 188 6.30 -17.27 41.28
N GLY A 189 6.37 -18.59 41.35
CA GLY A 189 5.77 -19.41 42.40
C GLY A 189 5.81 -20.87 41.97
N GLY A 190 6.45 -21.79 42.68
CA GLY A 190 7.26 -21.81 43.89
C GLY A 190 7.86 -23.20 44.00
#